data_AF-A0A2J6MYJ9-F1
#
_entry.id   AF-A0A2J6MYJ9-F1
#
_cell.length_a   1.000
_cell.length_b   1.000
_cell.length_c   1.000
_cell.angle_alpha   90.00
_cell.angle_beta   90.00
_cell.angle_gamma   90.00
#
_symmetry.space_group_name_H-M   'P 1'
#
loop_
_entity.id
_entity.type
_entity.pdbx_description
1 polymer ?
#
loop_
_entity_poly.entity_id
_entity_poly.type
_entity_poly.pdbx_seq_one_letter_code
_entity_poly.pdbx_strand_id
1 'polypeptide(L)'
;MRMYENNFERDFKLCSFHNVELRLPFAAYPLVEFALNLPLKLKINSKSDMLRKIVLRKTAEKLGLPPKIVNKPKKAIQYATGVDKALKKLAKREKLPLKQYLQKTFQKLAKF
;
A
#
# COMPACT_ATOMS: atom_id res chain seq x y z
N MET A 1 -8.72 9.43 9.79
CA MET A 1 -8.13 8.54 8.76
C MET A 1 -8.95 8.74 7.48
N ARG A 2 -8.41 9.40 6.44
CA ARG A 2 -9.17 9.75 5.22
C ARG A 2 -8.84 8.79 4.06
N MET A 3 -9.16 7.51 4.24
CA MET A 3 -8.82 6.46 3.27
C MET A 3 -9.58 6.60 1.95
N TYR A 4 -10.81 7.15 2.00
CA TYR A 4 -11.61 7.41 0.82
C TYR A 4 -10.91 8.41 -0.12
N GLU A 5 -10.43 9.54 0.40
CA GLU A 5 -9.72 10.58 -0.39
C GLU A 5 -8.34 10.11 -0.84
N ASN A 6 -7.56 9.53 0.08
CA ASN A 6 -6.12 9.35 -0.15
C ASN A 6 -5.77 8.07 -0.94
N ASN A 7 -6.65 7.07 -0.92
CA ASN A 7 -6.43 5.76 -1.50
C ASN A 7 -7.52 5.41 -2.50
N PHE A 8 -8.76 5.25 -2.01
CA PHE A 8 -9.83 4.67 -2.82
C PHE A 8 -10.15 5.52 -4.04
N GLU A 9 -10.33 6.82 -3.89
CA GLU A 9 -10.70 7.69 -4.99
C GLU A 9 -9.74 7.58 -6.18
N ARG A 10 -8.42 7.63 -5.93
CA ARG A 10 -7.40 7.50 -6.98
C ARG A 10 -7.41 6.09 -7.59
N ASP A 11 -7.43 5.07 -6.75
CA ASP A 11 -7.28 3.68 -7.20
C ASP A 11 -8.51 3.23 -8.01
N PHE A 12 -9.72 3.63 -7.60
CA PHE A 12 -10.95 3.37 -8.35
C PHE A 12 -10.95 4.09 -9.70
N LYS A 13 -10.64 5.40 -9.73
CA LYS A 13 -10.58 6.17 -10.99
C LYS A 13 -9.62 5.52 -11.99
N LEU A 14 -8.44 5.09 -11.53
CA LEU A 14 -7.44 4.45 -12.39
C LEU A 14 -7.92 3.09 -12.92
N CYS A 15 -8.49 2.23 -12.07
CA CYS A 15 -8.95 0.92 -12.50
C CYS A 15 -10.14 1.03 -13.46
N SER A 16 -11.13 1.88 -13.14
CA SER A 16 -12.29 2.12 -13.99
C SER A 16 -11.91 2.68 -15.35
N PHE A 17 -10.93 3.58 -15.42
CA PHE A 17 -10.40 4.09 -16.69
C PHE A 17 -9.87 2.98 -17.61
N HIS A 18 -9.33 1.90 -17.02
CA HIS A 18 -8.85 0.73 -17.75
C HIS A 18 -9.91 -0.38 -17.91
N ASN A 19 -11.19 -0.12 -17.64
CA ASN A 19 -12.27 -1.11 -17.62
C ASN A 19 -11.98 -2.30 -16.69
N VAL A 20 -11.25 -2.06 -15.59
CA VAL A 20 -10.94 -3.06 -14.56
C VAL A 20 -11.70 -2.73 -13.29
N GLU A 21 -12.37 -3.71 -12.71
CA GLU A 21 -13.04 -3.55 -11.42
C GLU A 21 -12.06 -3.75 -10.26
N LEU A 22 -11.93 -2.73 -9.40
CA LEU A 22 -11.13 -2.83 -8.18
C LEU A 22 -11.93 -3.51 -7.05
N ARG A 23 -11.51 -4.71 -6.64
CA ARG A 23 -12.04 -5.42 -5.47
C ARG A 23 -11.06 -5.31 -4.30
N LEU A 24 -11.58 -4.94 -3.13
CA LEU A 24 -10.79 -4.75 -1.90
C LEU A 24 -11.32 -5.64 -0.76
N PRO A 25 -11.04 -6.97 -0.75
CA PRO A 25 -11.59 -7.88 0.25
C PRO A 25 -11.32 -7.46 1.70
N PHE A 26 -10.14 -6.90 1.98
CA PHE A 26 -9.76 -6.40 3.30
C PHE A 26 -10.50 -5.13 3.75
N ALA A 27 -11.22 -4.47 2.85
CA ALA A 27 -12.04 -3.30 3.15
C ALA A 27 -13.53 -3.65 3.35
N ALA A 28 -13.90 -4.94 3.29
CA ALA A 28 -15.27 -5.38 3.57
C ALA A 28 -15.67 -5.02 5.01
N TYR A 29 -16.83 -4.40 5.19
CA TYR A 29 -17.28 -3.88 6.47
C TYR A 29 -17.20 -4.89 7.63
N PRO A 30 -17.70 -6.14 7.51
CA PRO A 30 -17.63 -7.11 8.61
C PRO A 30 -16.19 -7.44 9.01
N LEU A 31 -15.27 -7.49 8.04
CA LEU A 31 -13.87 -7.77 8.30
C LEU A 31 -13.16 -6.57 8.94
N VAL A 32 -13.51 -5.35 8.52
CA VAL A 32 -13.00 -4.12 9.13
C VAL A 32 -13.45 -4.02 10.58
N GLU A 33 -14.73 -4.24 10.85
CA GLU A 33 -15.30 -4.25 12.20
C GLU A 33 -14.61 -5.30 13.09
N PHE A 34 -14.52 -6.55 12.61
CA PHE A 34 -13.78 -7.60 13.29
C PHE A 34 -12.33 -7.18 13.58
N ALA A 35 -11.64 -6.66 12.56
CA ALA A 35 -10.25 -6.24 12.69
C ALA A 35 -10.08 -5.09 13.67
N LEU A 36 -11.02 -4.14 13.77
CA LEU A 36 -10.96 -3.05 14.74
C LEU A 36 -11.11 -3.56 16.18
N ASN A 37 -12.02 -4.51 16.40
CA ASN A 37 -12.28 -5.11 17.71
C ASN A 37 -11.19 -6.08 18.22
N LEU A 38 -10.26 -6.50 17.37
CA LEU A 38 -9.16 -7.37 17.80
C LEU A 38 -8.20 -6.68 18.79
N PRO A 39 -7.82 -7.38 19.89
CA PRO A 39 -6.77 -6.93 20.81
C PRO A 39 -5.48 -6.52 20.09
N LEU A 40 -4.86 -5.42 20.53
CA LEU A 40 -3.65 -4.86 19.88
C LEU A 40 -2.51 -5.88 19.80
N LYS A 41 -2.32 -6.72 20.83
CA LYS A 41 -1.31 -7.78 20.90
C LYS A 41 -1.39 -8.80 19.76
N LEU A 42 -2.57 -8.95 19.13
CA LEU A 42 -2.77 -9.82 17.97
C LEU A 42 -2.38 -9.13 16.65
N LYS A 43 -2.20 -7.81 16.66
CA LYS A 43 -1.78 -7.03 15.49
C LYS A 43 -0.28 -6.74 15.54
N ILE A 44 0.24 -6.42 16.71
CA ILE A 44 1.63 -5.99 16.94
C ILE A 44 2.09 -6.53 18.29
N ASN A 45 3.28 -7.15 18.37
CA ASN A 45 3.79 -7.72 19.62
C ASN A 45 4.48 -6.66 20.50
N SER A 46 5.29 -5.80 19.90
CA SER A 46 6.06 -4.77 20.59
C SER A 46 6.38 -3.60 19.65
N LYS A 47 6.96 -2.51 20.18
CA LYS A 47 7.44 -1.38 19.36
C LYS A 47 8.55 -1.78 18.38
N SER A 48 9.32 -2.82 18.71
CA SER A 48 10.39 -3.36 17.86
C SER A 48 9.92 -4.47 16.92
N ASP A 49 8.62 -4.82 16.93
CA ASP A 49 8.05 -5.82 16.02
C ASP A 49 8.02 -5.29 14.58
N MET A 50 9.03 -5.69 13.80
CA MET A 50 9.16 -5.35 12.39
C MET A 50 8.18 -6.10 11.49
N LEU A 51 7.70 -7.28 11.92
CA LEU A 51 6.81 -8.10 11.11
C LEU A 51 5.39 -7.55 11.15
N ARG A 52 4.84 -7.28 12.34
CA ARG A 52 3.45 -6.86 12.56
C ARG A 52 2.43 -7.81 11.91
N LYS A 53 1.14 -7.49 12.00
CA LYS A 53 0.02 -8.27 11.42
C LYS A 53 0.00 -9.73 11.88
N ILE A 54 0.28 -9.98 13.15
CA ILE A 54 0.53 -11.33 13.70
C ILE A 54 -0.65 -12.27 13.42
N VAL A 55 -1.88 -11.85 13.71
CA VAL A 55 -3.10 -12.63 13.45
C VAL A 55 -3.25 -13.03 11.97
N LEU A 56 -2.90 -12.13 11.05
CA LEU A 56 -2.96 -12.41 9.61
C LEU A 56 -1.89 -13.42 9.20
N ARG A 57 -0.68 -13.31 9.76
CA ARG A 57 0.41 -14.26 9.52
C ARG A 57 0.06 -15.65 10.05
N LYS A 58 -0.49 -15.73 11.27
CA LYS A 58 -0.96 -16.99 11.86
C LYS A 58 -2.09 -17.62 11.06
N THR A 59 -3.00 -16.81 10.53
CA THR A 59 -4.05 -17.30 9.62
C THR A 59 -3.43 -17.87 8.34
N ALA A 60 -2.46 -17.18 7.74
CA ALA A 60 -1.75 -17.67 6.56
C ALA A 60 -0.96 -18.96 6.81
N GLU A 61 -0.32 -19.11 7.97
CA GLU A 61 0.32 -20.36 8.39
C GLU A 61 -0.69 -21.51 8.45
N LYS A 62 -1.84 -21.29 9.10
CA LYS A 62 -2.91 -22.29 9.21
C LYS A 62 -3.52 -22.69 7.86
N LEU A 63 -3.49 -21.78 6.89
CA LEU A 63 -3.90 -22.04 5.50
C LEU A 63 -2.82 -22.75 4.67
N GLY A 64 -1.65 -23.06 5.25
CA GLY A 64 -0.58 -23.78 4.57
C GLY A 64 0.30 -22.92 3.65
N LEU A 65 0.30 -21.59 3.81
CA LEU A 65 1.19 -20.75 3.00
C LEU A 65 2.66 -20.98 3.36
N PRO A 66 3.59 -20.96 2.38
CA PRO A 66 5.00 -21.19 2.64
C PRO A 66 5.60 -20.19 3.65
N PRO A 67 6.51 -20.62 4.54
CA PRO A 67 7.16 -19.74 5.53
C PRO A 67 7.82 -18.50 4.91
N LYS A 68 8.37 -18.63 3.69
CA LYS A 68 8.95 -17.51 2.93
C LYS A 68 7.96 -16.37 2.62
N ILE A 69 6.67 -16.68 2.50
CA ILE A 69 5.60 -15.71 2.27
C ILE A 69 5.09 -15.19 3.61
N VAL A 70 4.79 -16.12 4.53
CA VAL A 70 4.27 -15.82 5.87
C VAL A 70 5.20 -14.88 6.64
N ASN A 71 6.52 -15.10 6.57
CA ASN A 71 7.51 -14.36 7.36
C ASN A 71 8.10 -13.16 6.60
N LYS A 72 7.60 -12.83 5.41
CA LYS A 72 8.12 -11.71 4.63
C LYS A 72 7.82 -10.37 5.35
N PRO A 73 8.81 -9.50 5.58
CA PRO A 73 8.57 -8.17 6.12
C PRO A 73 7.67 -7.34 5.22
N LYS A 74 6.81 -6.49 5.80
CA LYS A 74 5.98 -5.58 5.01
C LYS A 74 6.87 -4.56 4.31
N LYS A 75 6.80 -4.55 2.98
CA LYS A 75 7.38 -3.50 2.13
C LYS A 75 6.27 -2.87 1.29
N ALA A 76 6.20 -1.55 1.26
CA ALA A 76 5.20 -0.85 0.43
C ALA A 76 5.57 -1.01 -1.06
N ILE A 77 4.56 -1.06 -1.94
CA ILE A 77 4.74 -1.44 -3.35
C ILE A 77 5.72 -0.51 -4.06
N GLN A 78 5.65 0.80 -3.80
CA GLN A 78 6.52 1.81 -4.42
C GLN A 78 8.01 1.60 -4.15
N TYR A 79 8.36 0.98 -3.02
CA TYR A 79 9.74 0.63 -2.68
C TYR A 79 10.10 -0.77 -3.12
N ALA A 80 9.13 -1.69 -3.17
CA ALA A 80 9.34 -3.07 -3.58
C ALA A 80 9.60 -3.16 -5.10
N THR A 81 8.91 -2.36 -5.91
CA THR A 81 9.02 -2.34 -7.38
C THR A 81 10.13 -1.43 -7.89
N GLY A 82 10.74 -0.61 -7.02
CA GLY A 82 11.77 0.35 -7.42
C GLY A 82 11.25 1.63 -8.05
N VAL A 83 9.92 1.83 -8.11
CA VAL A 83 9.29 3.05 -8.65
C VAL A 83 9.80 4.32 -7.94
N ASP A 84 9.90 4.29 -6.61
CA ASP A 84 10.45 5.43 -5.84
C ASP A 84 11.90 5.77 -6.28
N LYS A 85 12.73 4.74 -6.51
CA LYS A 85 14.11 4.92 -6.96
C LYS A 85 14.17 5.48 -8.38
N ALA A 86 13.31 4.98 -9.27
CA ALA A 86 13.21 5.47 -10.64
C ALA A 86 12.80 6.95 -10.68
N LEU A 87 11.75 7.33 -9.95
CA LEU A 87 11.28 8.71 -9.87
C LEU A 87 12.36 9.65 -9.29
N LYS A 88 13.08 9.23 -8.25
CA LYS A 88 14.21 10.01 -7.69
C LYS A 88 15.34 10.19 -8.71
N LYS A 89 15.64 9.17 -9.51
CA LYS A 89 16.66 9.26 -10.58
C LYS A 89 16.24 10.27 -11.66
N LEU A 90 14.97 10.25 -12.06
CA LEU A 90 14.42 11.20 -13.04
C LEU A 90 14.45 12.64 -12.51
N ALA A 91 13.98 12.86 -11.27
CA ALA A 91 14.02 14.17 -10.63
C ALA A 91 15.46 14.73 -10.53
N LYS A 92 16.43 13.86 -10.17
CA LYS A 92 17.85 14.24 -10.10
C LYS A 92 18.44 14.66 -11.46
N ARG A 93 18.03 14.01 -12.56
CA ARG A 93 18.46 14.40 -13.92
C ARG A 93 18.02 15.82 -14.28
N GLU A 94 16.87 16.25 -13.78
CA GLU A 94 16.37 17.61 -13.96
C GLU A 94 16.84 18.57 -12.85
N LYS A 95 17.71 18.12 -11.92
CA LYS A 95 18.16 18.88 -10.76
C LYS A 95 17.00 19.42 -9.89
N LEU A 96 15.89 18.68 -9.84
CA LEU A 96 14.70 19.04 -9.07
C LEU A 96 14.52 18.13 -7.85
N PRO A 97 14.02 18.66 -6.72
CA PRO A 97 13.42 17.86 -5.67
C PRO A 97 12.27 17.01 -6.23
N LEU A 98 12.10 15.78 -5.73
CA LEU A 98 11.09 14.85 -6.22
C LEU A 98 9.67 15.47 -6.26
N LYS A 99 9.29 16.21 -5.22
CA LYS A 99 7.98 16.88 -5.15
C LYS A 99 7.78 17.87 -6.30
N GLN A 100 8.79 18.69 -6.59
CA GLN A 100 8.73 19.68 -7.66
C GLN A 100 8.71 19.00 -9.04
N TYR A 101 9.52 17.96 -9.22
CA TYR A 101 9.50 17.14 -10.44
C TYR A 101 8.11 16.54 -10.71
N LEU A 102 7.47 15.96 -9.69
CA LEU A 102 6.12 15.40 -9.81
C LEU A 102 5.08 16.48 -10.10
N GLN A 103 5.13 17.64 -9.45
CA GLN A 103 4.20 18.74 -9.69
C GLN A 103 4.33 19.30 -11.11
N LYS A 104 5.56 19.53 -11.58
CA LYS A 104 5.85 19.94 -12.95
C LYS A 104 5.31 18.92 -13.95
N THR A 105 5.57 17.63 -13.73
CA THR A 105 5.12 16.55 -14.61
C THR A 105 3.60 16.48 -14.65
N PHE A 106 2.94 16.59 -13.49
CA PHE A 106 1.48 16.61 -13.40
C PHE A 106 0.87 17.78 -14.16
N GLN A 107 1.38 19.00 -13.98
CA GLN A 107 0.91 20.19 -14.69
C GLN A 107 1.12 20.10 -16.21
N LYS A 108 2.16 19.40 -16.67
CA LYS A 108 2.38 19.15 -18.09
C LYS A 108 1.34 18.18 -18.66
N LEU A 109 0.99 17.14 -17.92
CA LEU A 109 0.06 16.10 -18.35
C LEU A 109 -1.42 16.53 -18.23
N ALA A 110 -1.77 17.29 -17.20
CA ALA A 110 -3.14 17.76 -16.95
C ALA A 110 -3.60 18.89 -17.89
N LYS A 111 -2.76 19.32 -18.84
CA LYS A 111 -3.09 20.28 -19.91
C LYS A 111 -3.60 19.60 -21.18
N PHE A 112 -3.63 18.27 -21.19
CA PHE A 112 -4.34 17.44 -22.16
C PHE A 112 -5.65 16.97 -21.54
#